data_AF-A0AAW9GQ93-F1
#
_entry.id   AF-A0AAW9GQ93-F1
#
_cell.length_a   1.000
_cell.length_b   1.000
_cell.length_c   1.000
_cell.angle_alpha   90.00
_cell.angle_beta   90.00
_cell.angle_gamma   90.00
#
_symmetry.space_group_name_H-M   'P 1'
#
loop_
_entity.id
_entity.type
_entity.pdbx_description
1 polymer ?
#
loop_
_entity_poly.entity_id
_entity_poly.type
_entity_poly.pdbx_seq_one_letter_code
_entity_poly.pdbx_strand_id
1 'polypeptide(L)'
;MSDPNTAPTAATPQLTDAQLKTLGYFAIGVASEGSLGSKNVAYHLSFAGSVEGNTLKPVANSGFSIGTLQTDLGAHPDVVPTLVDAYQTWAARQTPSLALSENQRTQTISDLQRNGDAIRADNGRAPDATVLKNLNTFLASDAGVQFVHDRDRTQIDHLMREGDGKKDHGGALHQLRQTELYKNASLDDQAKYATVLMKLENQAGKSQYPKILKGINDGSLGSVEDVVNKVDALLPNKTNKKGEVVPDYIESGVHHALAGTEVFNKLRAAQPGNPLHDAFAAVSADPLRSPVDLKGDTAHADALHQYNATKTLFLQNGQSPKLISALDQDSAFGYNLKGRNGKTVAQSSSLFGADNDVVVFDGNGHGTAFVGGKWSAVQRDEVKRVGNADQSVDLQLRKDGKSETLLHVPTPAQLRERSEQQQPQTPAPDRTPASAPGPNDASHPNHALLEQIREGVRRIDQDLGKPYDAASERLSRAALAACRDNGGPGNAPLASNALERADRVALTEKGHLVVVEGEQRDPAQKRASVDVQVALATPVEQSDQRLQAANQAIDRERQLTQQQELARERDAPSRNGPALA
;
A
#
# COMPACT_ATOMS: atom_id res chain seq x y z
N MET A 1 -46.19 9.82 -16.70
CA MET A 1 -45.68 8.65 -17.44
C MET A 1 -44.19 8.60 -17.15
N SER A 2 -43.79 7.69 -16.27
CA SER A 2 -42.40 7.50 -15.86
C SER A 2 -41.91 6.26 -16.59
N ASP A 3 -40.79 6.38 -17.32
CA ASP A 3 -40.19 5.26 -18.05
C ASP A 3 -39.82 4.13 -17.08
N PRO A 4 -40.34 2.90 -17.26
CA PRO A 4 -40.10 1.78 -16.34
C PRO A 4 -38.79 1.02 -16.62
N ASN A 5 -37.85 1.59 -17.40
CA ASN A 5 -36.67 0.86 -17.89
C ASN A 5 -35.31 1.46 -17.52
N THR A 6 -35.23 2.24 -16.44
CA THR A 6 -33.95 2.62 -15.84
C THR A 6 -33.68 1.71 -14.65
N ALA A 7 -33.13 0.52 -14.92
CA ALA A 7 -32.49 -0.26 -13.87
C ALA A 7 -31.39 0.62 -13.23
N PRO A 8 -31.31 0.74 -11.90
CA PRO A 8 -30.26 1.53 -11.27
C PRO A 8 -28.91 0.90 -11.64
N THR A 9 -28.08 1.64 -12.37
CA THR A 9 -26.67 1.30 -12.59
C THR A 9 -26.06 1.02 -11.21
N ALA A 10 -25.50 -0.17 -11.00
CA ALA A 10 -24.86 -0.50 -9.72
C ALA A 10 -23.83 0.59 -9.42
N ALA A 11 -24.01 1.30 -8.29
CA ALA A 11 -23.15 2.40 -7.93
C ALA A 11 -21.70 1.91 -7.84
N THR A 12 -20.77 2.61 -8.50
CA THR A 12 -19.34 2.29 -8.44
C THR A 12 -18.90 2.24 -6.98
N PRO A 13 -18.21 1.16 -6.52
CA PRO A 13 -17.77 1.06 -5.14
C PRO A 13 -16.97 2.29 -4.71
N GLN A 14 -17.24 2.80 -3.50
CA GLN A 14 -16.53 3.95 -2.94
C GLN A 14 -15.81 3.53 -1.66
N LEU A 15 -14.65 4.14 -1.40
CA LEU A 15 -14.00 4.01 -0.09
C LEU A 15 -14.88 4.60 1.01
N THR A 16 -14.98 3.90 2.13
CA THR A 16 -15.70 4.40 3.30
C THR A 16 -14.90 5.50 4.01
N ASP A 17 -15.58 6.31 4.82
CA ASP A 17 -14.89 7.31 5.65
C ASP A 17 -13.87 6.68 6.59
N ALA A 18 -14.16 5.49 7.14
CA ALA A 18 -13.21 4.75 7.96
C ALA A 18 -11.95 4.38 7.14
N GLN A 19 -12.10 3.87 5.93
CA GLN A 19 -10.98 3.59 5.02
C GLN A 19 -10.17 4.84 4.66
N LEU A 20 -10.83 5.98 4.46
CA LEU A 20 -10.17 7.26 4.20
C LEU A 20 -9.42 7.78 5.44
N LYS A 21 -9.96 7.58 6.66
CA LYS A 21 -9.24 7.84 7.92
C LYS A 21 -8.03 6.92 8.07
N THR A 22 -8.16 5.64 7.71
CA THR A 22 -7.05 4.68 7.69
C THR A 22 -5.93 5.16 6.76
N LEU A 23 -6.26 5.61 5.55
CA LEU A 23 -5.28 6.21 4.62
C LEU A 23 -4.60 7.45 5.22
N GLY A 24 -5.38 8.37 5.77
CA GLY A 24 -4.84 9.57 6.39
C GLY A 24 -3.90 9.24 7.55
N TYR A 25 -4.28 8.33 8.44
CA TYR A 25 -3.49 8.02 9.62
C TYR A 25 -2.27 7.16 9.29
N PHE A 26 -2.44 6.08 8.53
CA PHE A 26 -1.37 5.11 8.29
C PHE A 26 -0.53 5.41 7.04
N ALA A 27 -1.14 5.77 5.90
CA ALA A 27 -0.38 6.03 4.68
C ALA A 27 0.28 7.42 4.70
N ILE A 28 -0.46 8.46 5.11
CA ILE A 28 0.07 9.83 5.19
C ILE A 28 0.83 10.04 6.49
N GLY A 29 0.24 9.66 7.63
CA GLY A 29 0.88 9.79 8.93
C GLY A 29 2.03 8.79 9.09
N VAL A 30 1.73 7.53 9.44
CA VAL A 30 2.74 6.53 9.82
C VAL A 30 3.82 6.31 8.76
N ALA A 31 3.44 6.08 7.50
CA ALA A 31 4.37 5.67 6.46
C ALA A 31 5.21 6.82 5.87
N SER A 32 4.79 8.08 6.05
CA SER A 32 5.43 9.23 5.42
C SER A 32 5.93 10.27 6.42
N GLU A 33 5.08 10.79 7.31
CA GLU A 33 5.45 11.87 8.25
C GLU A 33 6.02 11.32 9.58
N GLY A 34 5.37 10.31 10.14
CA GLY A 34 5.67 9.73 11.45
C GLY A 34 6.80 8.69 11.43
N SER A 35 7.56 8.60 10.34
CA SER A 35 8.65 7.64 10.20
C SER A 35 9.99 8.25 9.79
N LEU A 36 11.07 7.67 10.29
CA LEU A 36 12.42 7.90 9.79
C LEU A 36 13.01 6.55 9.36
N GLY A 37 12.90 6.25 8.07
CA GLY A 37 13.07 4.89 7.58
C GLY A 37 11.99 3.99 8.20
N SER A 38 12.39 2.90 8.85
CA SER A 38 11.46 1.95 9.46
C SER A 38 11.18 2.20 10.95
N LYS A 39 11.59 3.35 11.47
CA LYS A 39 11.42 3.74 12.88
C LYS A 39 10.20 4.64 13.05
N ASN A 40 9.38 4.36 14.05
CA ASN A 40 8.33 5.27 14.50
C ASN A 40 8.95 6.48 15.22
N VAL A 41 8.68 7.68 14.73
CA VAL A 41 9.18 8.93 15.29
C VAL A 41 8.08 9.85 15.85
N ALA A 42 6.83 9.41 15.86
CA ALA A 42 5.69 10.23 16.26
C ALA A 42 5.72 10.72 17.72
N TYR A 43 6.33 9.95 18.63
CA TYR A 43 6.28 10.18 20.07
C TYR A 43 7.58 10.76 20.63
N HIS A 44 8.23 11.63 19.86
CA HIS A 44 9.36 12.44 20.31
C HIS A 44 9.45 13.75 19.54
N LEU A 45 10.18 14.71 20.11
CA LEU A 45 10.54 15.95 19.44
C LEU A 45 11.55 15.67 18.33
N SER A 46 11.09 15.84 17.09
CA SER A 46 11.92 15.78 15.90
C SER A 46 12.38 17.18 15.52
N PHE A 47 13.60 17.29 14.98
CA PHE A 47 14.13 18.56 14.46
C PHE A 47 14.59 18.36 13.02
N ALA A 48 14.01 19.12 12.10
CA ALA A 48 14.39 19.11 10.70
C ALA A 48 15.66 19.95 10.49
N GLY A 49 16.83 19.34 10.71
CA GLY A 49 18.10 20.03 10.65
C GLY A 49 19.26 19.22 11.20
N SER A 50 20.41 19.86 11.37
CA SER A 50 21.52 19.31 12.16
C SER A 50 21.66 20.02 13.50
N VAL A 51 22.06 19.26 14.52
CA VAL A 51 22.43 19.78 15.83
C VAL A 51 23.93 19.58 16.01
N GLU A 52 24.67 20.67 16.14
CA GLU A 52 26.12 20.68 16.32
C GLU A 52 26.46 21.34 17.66
N GLY A 53 26.76 20.51 18.66
CA GLY A 53 26.90 20.98 20.04
C GLY A 53 25.59 21.61 20.53
N ASN A 54 25.62 22.89 20.87
CA ASN A 54 24.44 23.65 21.30
C ASN A 54 23.84 24.54 20.19
N THR A 55 24.17 24.25 18.93
CA THR A 55 23.74 25.03 17.76
C THR A 55 22.85 24.20 16.84
N LEU A 56 21.63 24.66 16.65
CA LEU A 56 20.64 24.17 15.69
C LEU A 56 20.89 24.80 14.32
N LYS A 57 20.88 23.97 13.28
CA LYS A 57 20.92 24.39 11.87
C LYS A 57 19.68 23.84 11.15
N PRO A 58 18.58 24.62 11.10
CA PRO A 58 17.33 24.17 10.51
C PRO A 58 17.43 24.06 8.99
N VAL A 59 16.69 23.10 8.43
CA VAL A 59 16.38 23.03 7.00
C VAL A 59 15.19 23.95 6.72
N ALA A 60 15.31 24.82 5.72
CA ALA A 60 14.26 25.77 5.33
C ALA A 60 13.66 26.51 6.54
N ASN A 61 12.35 26.68 6.64
CA ASN A 61 11.73 27.37 7.79
C ASN A 61 11.27 26.40 8.89
N SER A 62 11.77 25.17 8.92
CA SER A 62 11.29 24.14 9.85
C SER A 62 11.85 24.31 11.26
N GLY A 63 10.99 24.07 12.26
CA GLY A 63 11.32 24.07 13.69
C GLY A 63 11.37 22.66 14.28
N PHE A 64 10.97 22.53 15.55
CA PHE A 64 10.68 21.23 16.16
C PHE A 64 9.30 20.73 15.72
N SER A 65 9.14 19.41 15.65
CA SER A 65 7.88 18.75 15.32
C SER A 65 7.60 17.54 16.20
N ILE A 66 6.32 17.16 16.28
CA ILE A 66 5.83 15.94 16.96
C ILE A 66 4.69 15.31 16.17
N GLY A 67 4.37 14.05 16.45
CA GLY A 67 3.14 13.40 16.01
C GLY A 67 3.22 12.57 14.75
N THR A 68 2.18 11.78 14.53
CA THR A 68 2.10 10.82 13.42
C THR A 68 1.88 11.55 12.10
N LEU A 69 1.06 12.59 12.08
CA LEU A 69 0.88 13.48 10.92
C LEU A 69 1.84 14.68 10.92
N GLN A 70 2.81 14.68 11.84
CA GLN A 70 3.82 15.71 12.05
C GLN A 70 3.25 17.13 12.15
N THR A 71 3.04 17.61 13.37
CA THR A 71 2.82 19.03 13.65
C THR A 71 4.17 19.74 13.75
N ASP A 72 4.46 20.66 12.82
CA ASP A 72 5.55 21.63 12.98
C ASP A 72 5.14 22.69 14.02
N LEU A 73 5.87 22.74 15.14
CA LEU A 73 5.59 23.61 16.27
C LEU A 73 5.90 25.09 15.98
N GLY A 74 6.78 25.36 15.01
CA GLY A 74 7.06 26.72 14.54
C GLY A 74 5.98 27.26 13.60
N ALA A 75 5.33 26.38 12.84
CA ALA A 75 4.15 26.71 12.03
C ALA A 75 2.86 26.76 12.86
N HIS A 76 2.79 25.97 13.94
CA HIS A 76 1.67 25.90 14.89
C HIS A 76 2.10 26.27 16.32
N PRO A 77 2.51 27.54 16.56
CA PRO A 77 3.00 27.95 17.87
C PRO A 77 1.94 27.87 18.96
N ASP A 78 0.66 27.84 18.62
CA ASP A 78 -0.47 27.63 19.51
C ASP A 78 -0.45 26.27 20.22
N VAL A 79 0.21 25.27 19.64
CA VAL A 79 0.30 23.91 20.18
C VAL A 79 1.28 23.84 21.34
N VAL A 80 2.35 24.63 21.30
CA VAL A 80 3.46 24.53 22.24
C VAL A 80 3.04 24.74 23.71
N PRO A 81 2.23 25.78 24.06
CA PRO A 81 1.73 25.92 25.43
C PRO A 81 0.97 24.69 25.91
N THR A 82 0.11 24.10 25.07
CA THR A 82 -0.69 22.92 25.44
C THR A 82 0.17 21.68 25.65
N LEU A 83 1.24 21.51 24.86
CA LEU A 83 2.23 20.45 25.03
C LEU A 83 2.96 20.60 26.37
N VAL A 84 3.44 21.81 26.68
CA VAL A 84 4.16 22.07 27.93
C VAL A 84 3.25 21.94 29.16
N ASP A 85 1.97 22.29 29.03
CA ASP A 85 0.99 22.12 30.12
C ASP A 85 0.61 20.65 30.36
N ALA A 86 0.48 19.87 29.29
CA ALA A 86 0.31 18.42 29.38
C ALA A 86 1.53 17.76 30.06
N TYR A 87 2.74 18.17 29.67
CA TYR A 87 3.99 17.76 30.33
C TYR A 87 3.99 18.11 31.82
N GLN A 88 3.67 19.35 32.20
CA GLN A 88 3.67 19.79 33.59
C GLN A 88 2.66 18.99 34.43
N THR A 89 1.48 18.73 33.87
CA THR A 89 0.44 17.91 34.52
C THR A 89 0.92 16.48 34.75
N TRP A 90 1.57 15.87 33.76
CA TRP A 90 2.15 14.54 33.88
C TRP A 90 3.30 14.50 34.91
N ALA A 91 4.23 15.45 34.83
CA ALA A 91 5.37 15.55 35.72
C ALA A 91 4.92 15.72 37.18
N ALA A 92 3.96 16.61 37.45
CA ALA A 92 3.42 16.82 38.79
C ALA A 92 2.79 15.56 39.41
N ARG A 93 2.24 14.66 38.58
CA ARG A 93 1.59 13.42 39.03
C ARG A 93 2.56 12.26 39.21
N GLN A 94 3.46 12.05 38.26
CA GLN A 94 4.28 10.83 38.20
C GLN A 94 5.72 11.06 38.66
N THR A 95 6.30 12.23 38.40
CA THR A 95 7.70 12.52 38.74
C THR A 95 7.88 14.02 39.02
N PRO A 96 7.47 14.50 40.21
CA PRO A 96 7.42 15.94 40.51
C PRO A 96 8.77 16.67 40.36
N SER A 97 9.88 15.95 40.49
CA SER A 97 11.24 16.48 40.27
C SER A 97 11.52 16.91 38.83
N LEU A 98 10.69 16.48 37.86
CA LEU A 98 10.80 16.89 36.46
C LEU A 98 10.00 18.16 36.14
N ALA A 99 9.18 18.66 37.07
CA ALA A 99 8.37 19.86 36.84
C ALA A 99 9.26 21.08 36.58
N LEU A 100 8.91 21.85 35.55
CA LEU A 100 9.59 23.08 35.18
C LEU A 100 9.21 24.20 36.15
N SER A 101 10.20 25.01 36.53
CA SER A 101 9.94 26.34 37.09
C SER A 101 9.24 27.24 36.06
N GLU A 102 8.65 28.36 36.52
CA GLU A 102 7.97 29.31 35.64
C GLU A 102 8.89 29.89 34.55
N ASN A 103 10.15 30.16 34.89
CA ASN A 103 11.17 30.61 33.93
C ASN A 103 11.50 29.52 32.91
N GLN A 104 11.68 28.27 33.35
CA GLN A 104 11.93 27.15 32.45
C GLN A 104 10.72 26.91 31.53
N ARG A 105 9.49 26.99 32.04
CA ARG A 105 8.26 26.86 31.23
C ARG A 105 8.21 27.93 30.15
N THR A 106 8.40 29.20 30.51
CA THR A 106 8.40 30.32 29.56
C THR A 106 9.48 30.17 28.50
N GLN A 107 10.70 29.83 28.91
CA GLN A 107 11.82 29.63 27.99
C GLN A 107 11.57 28.44 27.05
N THR A 108 11.03 27.33 27.57
CA THR A 108 10.72 26.13 26.76
C THR A 108 9.66 26.41 25.71
N ILE A 109 8.61 27.15 26.08
CA ILE A 109 7.56 27.55 25.14
C ILE A 109 8.16 28.42 24.02
N SER A 110 8.91 29.46 24.40
CA SER A 110 9.59 30.34 23.43
C SER A 110 10.52 29.53 22.51
N ASP A 111 11.29 28.60 23.08
CA ASP A 111 12.28 27.83 22.33
C ASP A 111 11.67 26.89 21.30
N LEU A 112 10.57 26.21 21.64
CA LEU A 112 9.88 25.25 20.77
C LEU A 112 8.99 25.94 19.71
N GLN A 113 8.55 27.17 19.95
CA GLN A 113 7.76 27.97 18.99
C GLN A 113 8.61 28.55 17.85
N ARG A 114 9.95 28.47 17.93
CA ARG A 114 10.82 29.03 16.89
C ARG A 114 10.74 28.18 15.62
N ASN A 115 10.35 28.83 14.52
CA ASN A 115 10.56 28.32 13.18
C ASN A 115 12.03 28.47 12.75
N GLY A 116 12.37 27.96 11.57
CA GLY A 116 13.76 27.93 11.09
C GLY A 116 14.40 29.31 11.00
N ASP A 117 13.64 30.34 10.61
CA ASP A 117 14.14 31.71 10.53
C ASP A 117 14.38 32.33 11.91
N ALA A 118 13.48 32.10 12.87
CA ALA A 118 13.66 32.53 14.25
C ALA A 118 14.87 31.85 14.93
N ILE A 119 15.08 30.55 14.64
CA ILE A 119 16.28 29.83 15.10
C ILE A 119 17.55 30.46 14.54
N ARG A 120 17.59 30.80 13.24
CA ARG A 120 18.76 31.47 12.63
C ARG A 120 19.00 32.86 13.21
N ALA A 121 17.93 33.63 13.44
CA ALA A 121 18.03 34.96 14.06
C ALA A 121 18.59 34.89 15.49
N ASP A 122 18.33 33.80 16.21
CA ASP A 122 18.88 33.51 17.55
C ASP A 122 20.21 32.74 17.49
N ASN A 123 20.97 32.91 16.40
CA ASN A 123 22.28 32.26 16.17
C ASN A 123 22.28 30.74 16.34
N GLY A 124 21.14 30.09 16.10
CA GLY A 124 20.97 28.65 16.25
C GLY A 124 20.90 28.16 17.70
N ARG A 125 20.66 29.01 18.70
CA ARG A 125 20.66 28.58 20.11
C ARG A 125 19.71 27.39 20.37
N ALA A 126 20.25 26.26 20.83
CA ALA A 126 19.43 25.10 21.17
C ALA A 126 18.64 25.31 22.48
N PRO A 127 17.46 24.68 22.62
CA PRO A 127 16.74 24.59 23.89
C PRO A 127 17.55 23.80 24.93
N ASP A 128 17.20 23.92 26.21
CA ASP A 128 17.84 23.16 27.29
C ASP A 128 17.74 21.64 27.04
N ALA A 129 18.90 20.99 26.95
CA ALA A 129 18.98 19.56 26.60
C ALA A 129 18.34 18.65 27.66
N THR A 130 18.35 19.04 28.93
CA THR A 130 17.71 18.27 30.02
C THR A 130 16.19 18.37 29.89
N VAL A 131 15.67 19.56 29.62
CA VAL A 131 14.23 19.77 29.39
C VAL A 131 13.76 19.02 28.15
N LEU A 132 14.51 19.07 27.03
CA LEU A 132 14.18 18.31 25.82
C LEU A 132 14.16 16.80 26.09
N LYS A 133 15.13 16.28 26.85
CA LYS A 133 15.15 14.88 27.25
C LYS A 133 13.91 14.51 28.07
N ASN A 134 13.52 15.34 29.04
CA ASN A 134 12.36 15.08 29.88
C ASN A 134 11.04 15.16 29.10
N LEU A 135 10.92 16.12 28.16
CA LEU A 135 9.78 16.19 27.24
C LEU A 135 9.67 14.93 26.38
N ASN A 136 10.79 14.38 25.91
CA ASN A 136 10.78 13.10 25.19
C ASN A 136 10.38 11.93 26.09
N THR A 137 10.77 11.93 27.37
CA THR A 137 10.26 10.94 28.35
C THR A 137 8.74 11.03 28.51
N PHE A 138 8.19 12.25 28.59
CA PHE A 138 6.75 12.46 28.61
C PHE A 138 6.08 11.97 27.33
N LEU A 139 6.59 12.36 26.15
CA LEU A 139 6.02 11.96 24.86
C LEU A 139 6.01 10.44 24.67
N ALA A 140 6.98 9.73 25.24
CA ALA A 140 7.04 8.27 25.24
C ALA A 140 6.12 7.59 26.28
N SER A 141 5.57 8.35 27.24
CA SER A 141 4.62 7.83 28.24
C SER A 141 3.20 7.69 27.66
N ASP A 142 2.35 6.88 28.29
CA ASP A 142 0.94 6.74 27.88
C ASP A 142 0.22 8.11 27.81
N ALA A 143 0.53 9.05 28.71
CA ALA A 143 -0.06 10.40 28.69
C ALA A 143 0.40 11.24 27.48
N GLY A 144 1.68 11.15 27.12
CA GLY A 144 2.23 11.86 25.95
C GLY A 144 1.79 11.24 24.63
N VAL A 145 1.71 9.91 24.57
CA VAL A 145 1.16 9.18 23.42
C VAL A 145 -0.30 9.57 23.21
N GLN A 146 -1.11 9.67 24.27
CA GLN A 146 -2.49 10.13 24.17
C GLN A 146 -2.58 11.58 23.67
N PHE A 147 -1.76 12.50 24.22
CA PHE A 147 -1.72 13.89 23.77
C PHE A 147 -1.42 14.01 22.26
N VAL A 148 -0.41 13.28 21.80
CA VAL A 148 -0.05 13.24 20.37
C VAL A 148 -1.20 12.66 19.54
N HIS A 149 -1.81 11.57 20.00
CA HIS A 149 -2.87 10.89 19.28
C HIS A 149 -4.14 11.74 19.15
N ASP A 150 -4.56 12.45 20.20
CA ASP A 150 -5.71 13.36 20.15
C ASP A 150 -5.52 14.47 19.11
N ARG A 151 -4.27 14.92 18.95
CA ARG A 151 -3.90 15.90 17.94
C ARG A 151 -3.89 15.30 16.54
N ASP A 152 -3.31 14.12 16.36
CA ASP A 152 -3.35 13.39 15.08
C ASP A 152 -4.83 13.18 14.64
N ARG A 153 -5.73 12.82 15.57
CA ARG A 153 -7.17 12.69 15.31
C ARG A 153 -7.79 14.00 14.81
N THR A 154 -7.49 15.10 15.48
CA THR A 154 -7.96 16.44 15.08
C THR A 154 -7.47 16.82 13.68
N GLN A 155 -6.22 16.48 13.36
CA GLN A 155 -5.63 16.76 12.05
C GLN A 155 -6.27 15.90 10.94
N ILE A 156 -6.57 14.63 11.21
CA ILE A 156 -7.32 13.77 10.27
C ILE A 156 -8.73 14.30 10.03
N ASP A 157 -9.46 14.63 11.11
CA ASP A 157 -10.80 15.19 10.97
C ASP A 157 -10.78 16.51 10.19
N HIS A 158 -9.71 17.31 10.31
CA HIS A 158 -9.52 18.51 9.47
C HIS A 158 -9.33 18.17 7.99
N LEU A 159 -8.53 17.16 7.64
CA LEU A 159 -8.32 16.74 6.24
C LEU A 159 -9.60 16.18 5.60
N MET A 160 -10.52 15.66 6.42
CA MET A 160 -11.82 15.13 5.98
C MET A 160 -12.95 16.14 6.04
N ARG A 161 -12.70 17.36 6.52
CA ARG A 161 -13.76 18.33 6.82
C ARG A 161 -14.59 18.64 5.57
N GLU A 162 -15.89 18.72 5.79
CA GLU A 162 -16.83 19.18 4.77
C GLU A 162 -16.76 20.70 4.59
N GLY A 163 -17.26 21.17 3.45
CA GLY A 163 -17.46 22.59 3.21
C GLY A 163 -18.74 23.10 3.86
N ASP A 164 -18.87 24.43 3.96
CA ASP A 164 -20.12 25.08 4.37
C ASP A 164 -21.14 25.19 3.23
N GLY A 165 -20.80 24.66 2.05
CA GLY A 165 -21.60 24.74 0.83
C GLY A 165 -21.70 26.15 0.23
N LYS A 166 -20.90 27.11 0.73
CA LYS A 166 -20.92 28.52 0.35
C LYS A 166 -19.51 29.03 0.02
N LYS A 167 -18.80 29.53 1.03
CA LYS A 167 -17.47 30.17 0.88
C LYS A 167 -16.33 29.20 1.17
N ASP A 168 -16.59 28.20 1.99
CA ASP A 168 -15.64 27.14 2.29
C ASP A 168 -16.03 25.89 1.52
N HIS A 169 -15.24 25.56 0.52
CA HIS A 169 -15.43 24.36 -0.31
C HIS A 169 -15.02 23.07 0.42
N GLY A 170 -14.64 23.14 1.70
CA GLY A 170 -14.20 21.99 2.50
C GLY A 170 -12.72 21.67 2.29
N GLY A 171 -12.29 20.52 2.81
CA GLY A 171 -10.96 19.98 2.59
C GLY A 171 -10.74 19.50 1.14
N ALA A 172 -9.49 19.20 0.81
CA ALA A 172 -9.10 18.70 -0.51
C ALA A 172 -9.80 17.37 -0.85
N LEU A 173 -9.91 16.47 0.14
CA LEU A 173 -10.59 15.18 -0.02
C LEU A 173 -12.09 15.36 -0.28
N HIS A 174 -12.75 16.25 0.45
CA HIS A 174 -14.18 16.52 0.27
C HIS A 174 -14.47 17.00 -1.17
N GLN A 175 -13.64 17.90 -1.70
CA GLN A 175 -13.78 18.39 -3.07
C GLN A 175 -13.45 17.30 -4.11
N LEU A 176 -12.40 16.51 -3.88
CA LEU A 176 -12.03 15.39 -4.76
C LEU A 176 -13.17 14.38 -4.92
N ARG A 177 -13.85 14.01 -3.82
CA ARG A 177 -14.98 13.06 -3.82
C ARG A 177 -16.16 13.52 -4.67
N GLN A 178 -16.25 14.82 -4.98
CA GLN A 178 -17.31 15.36 -5.84
C GLN A 178 -16.98 15.24 -7.34
N THR A 179 -15.73 14.94 -7.70
CA THR A 179 -15.30 14.83 -9.10
C THR A 179 -15.74 13.52 -9.73
N GLU A 180 -16.07 13.55 -11.03
CA GLU A 180 -16.42 12.34 -11.78
C GLU A 180 -15.22 11.39 -11.95
N LEU A 181 -14.00 11.94 -12.04
CA LEU A 181 -12.79 11.12 -12.09
C LEU A 181 -12.68 10.22 -10.85
N TYR A 182 -12.88 10.79 -9.65
CA TYR A 182 -12.81 10.03 -8.41
C TYR A 182 -13.94 9.01 -8.28
N LYS A 183 -15.20 9.42 -8.54
CA LYS A 183 -16.37 8.53 -8.39
C LYS A 183 -16.29 7.31 -9.32
N ASN A 184 -15.71 7.47 -10.50
CA ASN A 184 -15.58 6.41 -11.50
C ASN A 184 -14.26 5.62 -11.40
N ALA A 185 -13.36 6.02 -10.50
CA ALA A 185 -12.08 5.34 -10.28
C ALA A 185 -12.24 4.03 -9.52
N SER A 186 -11.29 3.11 -9.71
CA SER A 186 -11.16 1.90 -8.89
C SER A 186 -10.94 2.27 -7.42
N LEU A 187 -11.22 1.38 -6.47
CA LEU A 187 -10.94 1.64 -5.05
C LEU A 187 -9.45 1.90 -4.79
N ASP A 188 -8.56 1.26 -5.57
CA ASP A 188 -7.11 1.47 -5.47
C ASP A 188 -6.72 2.88 -5.94
N ASP A 189 -7.30 3.35 -7.05
CA ASP A 189 -7.06 4.69 -7.57
C ASP A 189 -7.72 5.76 -6.70
N GLN A 190 -8.92 5.51 -6.17
CA GLN A 190 -9.54 6.37 -5.15
C GLN A 190 -8.60 6.55 -3.95
N ALA A 191 -7.95 5.48 -3.49
CA ALA A 191 -6.98 5.57 -2.41
C ALA A 191 -5.78 6.45 -2.81
N LYS A 192 -5.24 6.28 -4.02
CA LYS A 192 -4.11 7.08 -4.53
C LYS A 192 -4.47 8.56 -4.69
N TYR A 193 -5.60 8.89 -5.30
CA TYR A 193 -6.07 10.27 -5.42
C TYR A 193 -6.30 10.90 -4.04
N ALA A 194 -6.98 10.19 -3.13
CA ALA A 194 -7.21 10.68 -1.77
C ALA A 194 -5.89 10.97 -1.06
N THR A 195 -4.92 10.05 -1.14
CA THR A 195 -3.59 10.22 -0.56
C THR A 195 -2.89 11.45 -1.10
N VAL A 196 -2.83 11.64 -2.42
CA VAL A 196 -2.15 12.80 -3.01
C VAL A 196 -2.76 14.11 -2.50
N LEU A 197 -4.09 14.25 -2.59
CA LEU A 197 -4.77 15.50 -2.24
C LEU A 197 -4.69 15.79 -0.73
N MET A 198 -4.92 14.78 0.12
CA MET A 198 -4.78 14.93 1.57
C MET A 198 -3.34 15.26 1.97
N LYS A 199 -2.33 14.65 1.33
CA LYS A 199 -0.92 14.93 1.61
C LYS A 199 -0.55 16.36 1.23
N LEU A 200 -1.01 16.85 0.07
CA LEU A 200 -0.79 18.22 -0.36
C LEU A 200 -1.43 19.23 0.61
N GLU A 201 -2.65 18.97 1.08
CA GLU A 201 -3.30 19.81 2.09
C GLU A 201 -2.53 19.75 3.42
N ASN A 202 -2.07 18.57 3.85
CA ASN A 202 -1.28 18.41 5.07
C ASN A 202 0.04 19.20 5.03
N GLN A 203 0.77 19.15 3.91
CA GLN A 203 2.09 19.77 3.79
C GLN A 203 2.06 21.27 3.45
N ALA A 204 1.06 21.71 2.69
CA ALA A 204 1.09 23.04 2.07
C ALA A 204 -0.26 23.78 2.17
N GLY A 205 -1.24 23.24 2.90
CA GLY A 205 -2.58 23.80 2.99
C GLY A 205 -3.20 24.02 1.60
N LYS A 206 -3.88 25.15 1.42
CA LYS A 206 -4.57 25.50 0.16
C LYS A 206 -3.65 25.95 -0.98
N SER A 207 -2.32 25.91 -0.82
CA SER A 207 -1.41 26.51 -1.81
C SER A 207 -1.19 25.64 -3.07
N GLN A 208 -1.36 24.31 -2.96
CA GLN A 208 -1.00 23.37 -4.04
C GLN A 208 -2.17 22.54 -4.54
N TYR A 209 -2.93 21.89 -3.66
CA TYR A 209 -4.00 20.97 -4.06
C TYR A 209 -5.08 21.59 -4.99
N PRO A 210 -5.43 22.90 -4.91
CA PRO A 210 -6.43 23.45 -5.84
C PRO A 210 -5.99 23.40 -7.31
N LYS A 211 -4.67 23.41 -7.58
CA LYS A 211 -4.13 23.27 -8.94
C LYS A 211 -4.39 21.88 -9.52
N ILE A 212 -4.33 20.85 -8.66
CA ILE A 212 -4.63 19.47 -9.03
C ILE A 212 -6.13 19.31 -9.27
N LEU A 213 -6.97 19.78 -8.35
CA LEU A 213 -8.43 19.74 -8.51
C LEU A 213 -8.90 20.48 -9.75
N LYS A 214 -8.29 21.62 -10.09
CA LYS A 214 -8.58 22.33 -11.34
C LYS A 214 -8.30 21.45 -12.55
N GLY A 215 -7.13 20.81 -12.60
CA GLY A 215 -6.74 19.93 -13.71
C GLY A 215 -7.63 18.69 -13.85
N ILE A 216 -8.12 18.14 -12.73
CA ILE A 216 -9.11 17.07 -12.74
C ILE A 216 -10.45 17.57 -13.32
N ASN A 217 -10.92 18.73 -12.87
CA ASN A 217 -12.22 19.28 -13.29
C ASN A 217 -12.25 19.76 -14.74
N ASP A 218 -11.12 20.26 -15.27
CA ASP A 218 -11.01 20.68 -16.67
C ASP A 218 -10.61 19.52 -17.61
N GLY A 219 -10.38 18.33 -17.07
CA GLY A 219 -10.06 17.11 -17.81
C GLY A 219 -8.61 17.02 -18.27
N SER A 220 -7.73 17.95 -17.89
CA SER A 220 -6.30 17.88 -18.21
C SER A 220 -5.53 16.84 -17.39
N LEU A 221 -6.09 16.37 -16.27
CA LEU A 221 -5.55 15.28 -15.45
C LEU A 221 -6.59 14.16 -15.37
N GLY A 222 -6.40 13.10 -16.17
CA GLY A 222 -7.39 12.02 -16.34
C GLY A 222 -7.03 10.71 -15.65
N SER A 223 -5.84 10.63 -15.03
CA SER A 223 -5.32 9.41 -14.42
C SER A 223 -4.51 9.70 -13.16
N VAL A 224 -4.22 8.67 -12.36
CA VAL A 224 -3.32 8.80 -11.20
C VAL A 224 -1.92 9.24 -11.65
N GLU A 225 -1.44 8.69 -12.78
CA GLU A 225 -0.15 9.05 -13.36
C GLU A 225 -0.10 10.55 -13.73
N ASP A 226 -1.15 11.10 -14.35
CA ASP A 226 -1.20 12.53 -14.67
C ASP A 226 -1.15 13.39 -13.41
N VAL A 227 -1.89 13.01 -12.37
CA VAL A 227 -1.92 13.72 -11.09
C VAL A 227 -0.56 13.69 -10.41
N VAL A 228 0.12 12.53 -10.37
CA VAL A 228 1.46 12.40 -9.78
C VAL A 228 2.49 13.19 -10.58
N ASN A 229 2.50 13.06 -11.92
CA ASN A 229 3.38 13.86 -12.78
C ASN A 229 3.17 15.36 -12.60
N LYS A 230 1.92 15.79 -12.37
CA LYS A 230 1.63 17.19 -12.08
C LYS A 230 2.19 17.65 -10.74
N VAL A 231 2.15 16.77 -9.73
CA VAL A 231 2.75 17.02 -8.41
C VAL A 231 4.26 17.16 -8.51
N ASP A 232 4.93 16.23 -9.19
CA ASP A 232 6.39 16.23 -9.40
C ASP A 232 6.87 17.49 -10.15
N ALA A 233 5.97 18.13 -10.90
CA ALA A 233 6.24 19.38 -11.61
C ALA A 233 5.85 20.66 -10.84
N LEU A 234 5.35 20.56 -9.59
CA LEU A 234 4.88 21.74 -8.83
C LEU A 234 6.03 22.64 -8.36
N LEU A 235 7.15 22.04 -7.97
CA LEU A 235 8.34 22.74 -7.50
C LEU A 235 9.57 22.23 -8.25
N PRO A 236 10.58 23.08 -8.47
CA PRO A 236 11.80 22.66 -9.15
C PRO A 236 12.65 21.76 -8.24
N ASN A 237 13.07 20.62 -8.77
CA ASN A 237 14.05 19.74 -8.14
C ASN A 237 15.43 20.42 -8.05
N LYS A 238 16.19 20.05 -7.01
CA LYS A 238 17.54 20.59 -6.76
C LYS A 238 18.59 19.61 -7.25
N THR A 239 19.79 20.09 -7.56
CA THR A 239 20.94 19.21 -7.82
C THR A 239 21.86 19.19 -6.61
N ASN A 240 22.24 18.00 -6.14
CA ASN A 240 23.19 17.90 -5.04
C ASN A 240 24.65 18.11 -5.50
N LYS A 241 25.59 18.13 -4.56
CA LYS A 241 27.03 18.33 -4.85
C LYS A 241 27.64 17.25 -5.76
N LYS A 242 26.97 16.12 -5.95
CA LYS A 242 27.40 15.02 -6.83
C LYS A 242 26.77 15.08 -8.23
N GLY A 243 25.97 16.10 -8.52
CA GLY A 243 25.26 16.21 -9.80
C GLY A 243 23.97 15.40 -9.89
N GLU A 244 23.52 14.78 -8.79
CA GLU A 244 22.28 13.98 -8.77
C GLU A 244 21.08 14.90 -8.55
N VAL A 245 19.98 14.64 -9.27
CA VAL A 245 18.70 15.31 -9.06
C VAL A 245 18.10 14.83 -7.74
N VAL A 246 17.73 15.79 -6.90
CA VAL A 246 17.09 15.58 -5.60
C VAL A 246 15.66 16.12 -5.70
N PRO A 247 14.66 15.23 -5.57
CA PRO A 247 13.25 15.61 -5.48
C PRO A 247 13.00 16.71 -4.46
N ASP A 248 12.03 17.57 -4.74
CA ASP A 248 11.54 18.52 -3.75
C ASP A 248 10.76 17.82 -2.62
N TYR A 249 10.42 18.58 -1.57
CA TYR A 249 9.79 18.03 -0.37
C TYR A 249 8.32 17.62 -0.57
N ILE A 250 7.65 18.21 -1.57
CA ILE A 250 6.29 17.87 -1.99
C ILE A 250 6.32 16.56 -2.77
N GLU A 251 7.16 16.48 -3.81
CA GLU A 251 7.37 15.24 -4.59
C GLU A 251 7.69 14.08 -3.64
N SER A 252 8.78 14.19 -2.87
CA SER A 252 9.21 13.12 -1.95
C SER A 252 8.16 12.78 -0.89
N GLY A 253 7.44 13.78 -0.37
CA GLY A 253 6.35 13.57 0.59
C GLY A 253 5.21 12.74 -0.01
N VAL A 254 4.74 13.10 -1.21
CA VAL A 254 3.65 12.40 -1.90
C VAL A 254 4.05 10.98 -2.28
N HIS A 255 5.26 10.77 -2.80
CA HIS A 255 5.76 9.42 -3.14
C HIS A 255 5.85 8.50 -1.92
N HIS A 256 6.32 9.00 -0.77
CA HIS A 256 6.30 8.22 0.48
C HIS A 256 4.88 7.85 0.93
N ALA A 257 3.93 8.77 0.83
CA ALA A 257 2.54 8.50 1.19
C ALA A 257 1.87 7.49 0.22
N LEU A 258 2.20 7.55 -1.07
CA LEU A 258 1.77 6.59 -2.07
C LEU A 258 2.36 5.19 -1.81
N ALA A 259 3.61 5.09 -1.37
CA ALA A 259 4.18 3.81 -0.92
C ALA A 259 3.39 3.21 0.26
N GLY A 260 2.95 4.05 1.21
CA GLY A 260 2.01 3.62 2.26
C GLY A 260 0.63 3.21 1.71
N THR A 261 0.16 3.88 0.67
CA THR A 261 -1.12 3.58 0.00
C THR A 261 -1.08 2.21 -0.69
N GLU A 262 0.06 1.80 -1.23
CA GLU A 262 0.24 0.45 -1.76
C GLU A 262 0.09 -0.62 -0.67
N VAL A 263 0.58 -0.37 0.56
CA VAL A 263 0.33 -1.27 1.70
C VAL A 263 -1.16 -1.34 2.02
N PHE A 264 -1.84 -0.19 2.08
CA PHE A 264 -3.28 -0.11 2.31
C PHE A 264 -4.07 -0.92 1.27
N ASN A 265 -3.78 -0.73 -0.03
CA ASN A 265 -4.48 -1.43 -1.10
C ASN A 265 -4.23 -2.94 -1.03
N LYS A 266 -2.99 -3.36 -0.76
CA LYS A 266 -2.65 -4.78 -0.60
C LYS A 266 -3.35 -5.43 0.59
N LEU A 267 -3.38 -4.76 1.75
CA LEU A 267 -4.09 -5.30 2.93
C LEU A 267 -5.60 -5.36 2.71
N ARG A 268 -6.19 -4.33 2.10
CA ARG A 268 -7.62 -4.29 1.76
C ARG A 268 -8.01 -5.40 0.78
N ALA A 269 -7.11 -5.76 -0.14
CA ALA A 269 -7.32 -6.79 -1.16
C ALA A 269 -6.77 -8.18 -0.78
N ALA A 270 -6.18 -8.34 0.41
CA ALA A 270 -5.62 -9.61 0.87
C ALA A 270 -6.70 -10.69 0.93
N GLN A 271 -6.33 -11.96 0.73
CA GLN A 271 -7.30 -13.06 0.67
C GLN A 271 -7.86 -13.42 2.06
N PRO A 272 -9.13 -13.85 2.15
CA PRO A 272 -9.66 -14.47 3.38
C PRO A 272 -8.85 -15.72 3.73
N GLY A 273 -8.02 -15.63 4.77
CA GLY A 273 -7.04 -16.67 5.13
C GLY A 273 -5.66 -16.08 5.44
N ASN A 274 -5.32 -14.94 4.82
CA ASN A 274 -4.14 -14.18 5.19
C ASN A 274 -4.36 -13.57 6.60
N PRO A 275 -3.51 -13.84 7.60
CA PRO A 275 -3.72 -13.33 8.97
C PRO A 275 -3.70 -11.80 9.05
N LEU A 276 -3.12 -11.13 8.06
CA LEU A 276 -3.10 -9.67 7.97
C LEU A 276 -4.40 -9.08 7.42
N HIS A 277 -5.23 -9.87 6.72
CA HIS A 277 -6.54 -9.43 6.22
C HIS A 277 -7.45 -9.03 7.39
N ASP A 278 -7.69 -9.96 8.32
CA ASP A 278 -8.59 -9.74 9.46
C ASP A 278 -8.03 -8.70 10.42
N ALA A 279 -6.72 -8.73 10.67
CA ALA A 279 -6.05 -7.75 11.51
C ALA A 279 -6.22 -6.33 10.95
N PHE A 280 -6.03 -6.15 9.65
CA PHE A 280 -6.21 -4.86 9.01
C PHE A 280 -7.69 -4.44 8.96
N ALA A 281 -8.61 -5.36 8.70
CA ALA A 281 -10.04 -5.08 8.73
C ALA A 281 -10.50 -4.57 10.11
N ALA A 282 -10.03 -5.21 11.19
CA ALA A 282 -10.31 -4.79 12.56
C ALA A 282 -9.76 -3.39 12.87
N VAL A 283 -8.51 -3.10 12.47
CA VAL A 283 -7.90 -1.77 12.66
C VAL A 283 -8.61 -0.71 11.82
N SER A 284 -8.96 -1.04 10.57
CA SER A 284 -9.60 -0.10 9.64
C SER A 284 -11.06 0.21 10.00
N ALA A 285 -11.69 -0.60 10.87
CA ALA A 285 -13.02 -0.31 11.39
C ALA A 285 -13.02 0.86 12.39
N ASP A 286 -11.93 1.04 13.16
CA ASP A 286 -11.71 2.18 14.05
C ASP A 286 -10.23 2.64 14.00
N PRO A 287 -9.82 3.28 12.89
CA PRO A 287 -8.41 3.54 12.61
C PRO A 287 -7.77 4.62 13.48
N LEU A 288 -8.61 5.39 14.19
CA LEU A 288 -8.17 6.46 15.10
C LEU A 288 -8.38 6.06 16.55
N ARG A 289 -8.39 4.75 16.85
CA ARG A 289 -8.35 4.27 18.22
C ARG A 289 -6.94 4.44 18.80
N SER A 290 -6.86 5.01 20.00
CA SER A 290 -5.56 5.28 20.62
C SER A 290 -4.84 3.98 20.99
N PRO A 291 -3.51 3.87 20.76
CA PRO A 291 -2.72 2.75 21.27
C PRO A 291 -2.74 2.63 22.80
N VAL A 292 -3.04 3.71 23.52
CA VAL A 292 -3.23 3.69 24.98
C VAL A 292 -4.53 2.98 25.35
N ASP A 293 -5.62 3.29 24.64
CA ASP A 293 -6.91 2.62 24.83
C ASP A 293 -6.85 1.15 24.45
N LEU A 294 -6.17 0.84 23.34
CA LEU A 294 -5.93 -0.54 22.90
C LEU A 294 -5.16 -1.36 23.94
N LYS A 295 -4.17 -0.76 24.61
CA LYS A 295 -3.41 -1.40 25.68
C LYS A 295 -4.26 -1.69 26.92
N GLY A 296 -5.28 -0.88 27.19
CA GLY A 296 -6.21 -1.08 28.30
C GLY A 296 -7.38 -2.02 27.99
N ASP A 297 -7.56 -2.44 26.74
CA ASP A 297 -8.72 -3.23 26.31
C ASP A 297 -8.53 -4.73 26.54
N THR A 298 -9.00 -5.19 27.70
CA THR A 298 -8.97 -6.62 28.04
C THR A 298 -10.07 -7.43 27.36
N ALA A 299 -11.10 -6.79 26.81
CA ALA A 299 -12.18 -7.47 26.10
C ALA A 299 -11.75 -7.90 24.69
N HIS A 300 -10.83 -7.17 24.08
CA HIS A 300 -10.26 -7.46 22.77
C HIS A 300 -8.74 -7.60 22.84
N ALA A 301 -8.27 -8.68 23.47
CA ALA A 301 -6.84 -8.91 23.75
C ALA A 301 -5.92 -8.85 22.50
N ASP A 302 -6.45 -9.13 21.31
CA ASP A 302 -5.69 -9.11 20.05
C ASP A 302 -5.58 -7.70 19.44
N ALA A 303 -6.41 -6.75 19.84
CA ALA A 303 -6.55 -5.46 19.15
C ALA A 303 -5.25 -4.64 19.14
N LEU A 304 -4.51 -4.63 20.25
CA LEU A 304 -3.20 -3.95 20.30
C LEU A 304 -2.17 -4.62 19.38
N HIS A 305 -2.19 -5.95 19.29
CA HIS A 305 -1.28 -6.70 18.42
C HIS A 305 -1.60 -6.44 16.94
N GLN A 306 -2.87 -6.48 16.56
CA GLN A 306 -3.32 -6.17 15.19
C GLN A 306 -2.94 -4.74 14.79
N TYR A 307 -3.12 -3.77 15.70
CA TYR A 307 -2.69 -2.38 15.50
C TYR A 307 -1.17 -2.27 15.31
N ASN A 308 -0.38 -2.89 16.19
CA ASN A 308 1.09 -2.83 16.12
C ASN A 308 1.63 -3.53 14.87
N ALA A 309 1.05 -4.66 14.47
CA ALA A 309 1.40 -5.35 13.23
C ALA A 309 1.09 -4.46 12.02
N THR A 310 -0.13 -3.91 11.94
CA THR A 310 -0.53 -2.98 10.88
C THR A 310 0.41 -1.79 10.81
N LYS A 311 0.66 -1.11 11.94
CA LYS A 311 1.59 0.03 12.01
C LYS A 311 2.98 -0.33 11.50
N THR A 312 3.50 -1.50 11.87
CA THR A 312 4.82 -1.98 11.43
C THR A 312 4.88 -2.23 9.92
N LEU A 313 3.80 -2.70 9.31
CA LEU A 313 3.72 -2.86 7.86
C LEU A 313 3.77 -1.50 7.13
N PHE A 314 3.09 -0.49 7.65
CA PHE A 314 3.17 0.86 7.07
C PHE A 314 4.55 1.51 7.27
N LEU A 315 5.22 1.29 8.41
CA LEU A 315 6.61 1.71 8.63
C LEU A 315 7.60 1.02 7.68
N GLN A 316 7.27 -0.17 7.17
CA GLN A 316 8.11 -0.94 6.25
C GLN A 316 7.51 -1.01 4.84
N ASN A 317 6.85 0.08 4.40
CA ASN A 317 6.07 0.18 3.17
C ASN A 317 6.73 -0.38 1.89
N GLY A 318 8.05 -0.36 1.77
CA GLY A 318 8.75 -0.95 0.62
C GLY A 318 8.83 -2.48 0.59
N GLN A 319 8.66 -3.16 1.72
CA GLN A 319 8.74 -4.63 1.82
C GLN A 319 7.41 -5.29 2.19
N SER A 320 6.55 -4.59 2.93
CA SER A 320 5.24 -5.10 3.35
C SER A 320 4.36 -5.62 2.20
N PRO A 321 4.26 -4.96 1.03
CA PRO A 321 3.51 -5.51 -0.10
C PRO A 321 3.97 -6.90 -0.55
N LYS A 322 5.27 -7.19 -0.42
CA LYS A 322 5.86 -8.49 -0.78
C LYS A 322 5.51 -9.56 0.24
N LEU A 323 5.55 -9.22 1.53
CA LEU A 323 5.09 -10.11 2.60
C LEU A 323 3.61 -10.46 2.41
N ILE A 324 2.75 -9.45 2.24
CA ILE A 324 1.30 -9.66 2.06
C ILE A 324 1.03 -10.56 0.85
N SER A 325 1.69 -10.26 -0.28
CA SER A 325 1.54 -11.08 -1.50
C SER A 325 2.07 -12.50 -1.34
N ALA A 326 3.12 -12.71 -0.53
CA ALA A 326 3.64 -14.04 -0.26
C ALA A 326 2.64 -14.86 0.56
N LEU A 327 2.04 -14.26 1.59
CA LEU A 327 1.01 -14.90 2.42
C LEU A 327 -0.26 -15.21 1.60
N ASP A 328 -0.69 -14.31 0.71
CA ASP A 328 -1.83 -14.58 -0.19
C ASP A 328 -1.56 -15.73 -1.18
N GLN A 329 -0.30 -16.09 -1.39
CA GLN A 329 0.14 -17.14 -2.32
C GLN A 329 0.58 -18.41 -1.58
N ASP A 330 0.26 -18.55 -0.28
CA ASP A 330 0.71 -19.64 0.58
C ASP A 330 2.23 -19.86 0.52
N SER A 331 2.97 -18.76 0.43
CA SER A 331 4.42 -18.74 0.25
C SER A 331 5.13 -18.16 1.47
N ALA A 332 6.46 -18.18 1.43
CA ALA A 332 7.32 -17.70 2.50
C ALA A 332 8.01 -16.39 2.11
N PHE A 333 8.16 -15.51 3.09
CA PHE A 333 8.89 -14.26 2.97
C PHE A 333 9.76 -14.03 4.19
N GLY A 334 10.99 -13.56 3.95
CA GLY A 334 11.92 -13.20 5.02
C GLY A 334 12.74 -11.99 4.64
N TYR A 335 12.61 -10.92 5.43
CA TYR A 335 13.33 -9.67 5.24
C TYR A 335 13.94 -9.19 6.55
N ASN A 336 15.18 -8.72 6.46
CA ASN A 336 15.86 -7.99 7.53
C ASN A 336 16.48 -6.73 6.92
N LEU A 337 16.28 -5.59 7.58
CA LEU A 337 16.94 -4.37 7.16
C LEU A 337 18.47 -4.48 7.34
N LYS A 338 19.20 -4.20 6.26
CA LYS A 338 20.68 -4.17 6.24
C LYS A 338 21.18 -2.78 6.64
N GLY A 339 22.26 -2.72 7.40
CA GLY A 339 22.95 -1.48 7.74
C GLY A 339 23.68 -0.88 6.53
N ARG A 340 24.23 0.33 6.69
CA ARG A 340 24.97 1.05 5.61
C ARG A 340 26.17 0.29 5.05
N ASN A 341 26.70 -0.69 5.80
CA ASN A 341 27.78 -1.58 5.39
C ASN A 341 27.29 -2.88 4.71
N GLY A 342 26.00 -2.98 4.40
CA GLY A 342 25.37 -4.17 3.82
C GLY A 342 25.17 -5.34 4.77
N LYS A 343 25.61 -5.24 6.04
CA LYS A 343 25.44 -6.30 7.05
C LYS A 343 24.09 -6.19 7.74
N THR A 344 23.48 -7.33 8.08
CA THR A 344 22.28 -7.36 8.93
C THR A 344 22.59 -6.70 10.28
N VAL A 345 21.74 -5.77 10.70
CA VAL A 345 21.88 -5.12 12.01
C VAL A 345 21.08 -5.94 13.02
N ALA A 346 21.68 -6.30 14.15
CA ALA A 346 21.07 -7.19 15.15
C ALA A 346 19.75 -6.67 15.74
N GLN A 347 19.41 -5.39 15.54
CA GLN A 347 18.16 -4.74 15.97
C GLN A 347 17.37 -4.12 14.81
N SER A 348 17.47 -4.70 13.62
CA SER A 348 16.83 -4.13 12.43
C SER A 348 15.34 -4.47 12.36
N SER A 349 14.57 -3.56 11.76
CA SER A 349 13.21 -3.87 11.30
C SER A 349 13.23 -5.09 10.39
N SER A 350 12.28 -5.99 10.62
CA SER A 350 12.26 -7.29 9.96
C SER A 350 10.82 -7.72 9.73
N LEU A 351 10.61 -8.48 8.66
CA LEU A 351 9.31 -9.01 8.27
C LEU A 351 9.50 -10.48 7.89
N PHE A 352 8.77 -11.37 8.52
CA PHE A 352 8.79 -12.79 8.21
C PHE A 352 7.37 -13.31 8.13
N GLY A 353 7.12 -14.19 7.17
CA GLY A 353 5.85 -14.90 7.07
C GLY A 353 6.06 -16.20 6.33
N ALA A 354 5.29 -17.21 6.70
CA ALA A 354 5.21 -18.50 6.03
C ALA A 354 3.91 -19.17 6.43
N ASP A 355 3.27 -19.86 5.50
CA ASP A 355 1.93 -20.40 5.70
C ASP A 355 0.99 -19.27 6.19
N ASN A 356 0.29 -19.45 7.32
CA ASN A 356 -0.56 -18.43 7.96
C ASN A 356 0.08 -17.77 9.19
N ASP A 357 1.40 -17.88 9.34
CA ASP A 357 2.12 -17.31 10.46
C ASP A 357 2.94 -16.10 10.01
N VAL A 358 2.96 -15.06 10.83
CA VAL A 358 3.66 -13.81 10.54
C VAL A 358 4.35 -13.26 11.78
N VAL A 359 5.58 -12.78 11.62
CA VAL A 359 6.34 -12.09 12.66
C VAL A 359 6.93 -10.81 12.08
N VAL A 360 6.54 -9.66 12.65
CA VAL A 360 6.99 -8.33 12.22
C VAL A 360 7.68 -7.61 13.37
N PHE A 361 8.76 -6.89 13.06
CA PHE A 361 9.51 -6.06 14.01
C PHE A 361 9.67 -4.63 13.49
N ASP A 362 9.35 -3.66 14.33
CA ASP A 362 9.59 -2.25 14.04
C ASP A 362 11.08 -1.88 14.17
N GLY A 363 11.45 -0.64 13.82
CA GLY A 363 12.83 -0.14 13.94
C GLY A 363 13.32 0.17 15.35
N ASN A 364 12.47 -0.01 16.36
CA ASN A 364 12.79 0.17 17.78
C ASN A 364 12.97 -1.19 18.50
N GLY A 365 12.70 -2.30 17.83
CA GLY A 365 12.87 -3.65 18.35
C GLY A 365 11.60 -4.26 18.95
N HIS A 366 10.46 -3.57 18.88
CA HIS A 366 9.18 -4.14 19.26
C HIS A 366 8.66 -5.02 18.14
N GLY A 367 8.30 -6.26 18.47
CA GLY A 367 7.75 -7.21 17.53
C GLY A 367 6.35 -7.67 17.89
N THR A 368 5.62 -8.08 16.87
CA THR A 368 4.32 -8.75 17.00
C THR A 368 4.35 -10.02 16.16
N ALA A 369 3.90 -11.11 16.73
CA ALA A 369 3.80 -12.41 16.10
C ALA A 369 2.34 -12.87 16.09
N PHE A 370 1.88 -13.36 14.94
CA PHE A 370 0.72 -14.22 14.83
C PHE A 370 1.22 -15.60 14.41
N VAL A 371 1.22 -16.53 15.35
CA VAL A 371 1.76 -17.88 15.14
C VAL A 371 0.78 -18.89 15.70
N GLY A 372 0.43 -19.92 14.92
CA GLY A 372 -0.50 -20.96 15.34
C GLY A 372 -1.88 -20.42 15.72
N GLY A 373 -2.33 -19.36 15.02
CA GLY A 373 -3.63 -18.73 15.25
C GLY A 373 -3.70 -17.79 16.45
N LYS A 374 -2.56 -17.39 17.04
CA LYS A 374 -2.53 -16.54 18.24
C LYS A 374 -1.61 -15.34 18.08
N TRP A 375 -2.11 -14.18 18.47
CA TRP A 375 -1.32 -12.96 18.58
C TRP A 375 -0.46 -12.96 19.85
N SER A 376 0.75 -12.43 19.75
CA SER A 376 1.65 -12.23 20.88
C SER A 376 2.65 -11.10 20.62
N ALA A 377 3.13 -10.48 21.70
CA ALA A 377 4.27 -9.57 21.64
C ALA A 377 5.57 -10.39 21.70
N VAL A 378 6.56 -9.98 20.92
CA VAL A 378 7.91 -10.57 20.93
C VAL A 378 8.94 -9.47 20.88
N GLN A 379 9.97 -9.53 21.72
CA GLN A 379 11.05 -8.54 21.67
C GLN A 379 12.15 -9.00 20.72
N ARG A 380 12.76 -8.05 20.00
CA ARG A 380 13.76 -8.38 18.97
C ARG A 380 15.00 -9.06 19.54
N ASP A 381 15.39 -8.72 20.78
CA ASP A 381 16.54 -9.28 21.48
C ASP A 381 16.30 -10.71 22.02
N GLU A 382 15.04 -11.09 22.22
CA GLU A 382 14.62 -12.45 22.54
C GLU A 382 14.65 -13.38 21.32
N VAL A 383 14.63 -12.83 20.10
CA VAL A 383 14.52 -13.60 18.85
C VAL A 383 15.86 -13.70 18.11
N LYS A 384 16.34 -14.91 17.92
CA LYS A 384 17.52 -15.23 17.10
C LYS A 384 17.11 -15.81 15.76
N ARG A 385 17.60 -15.21 14.68
CA ARG A 385 17.50 -15.80 13.34
C ARG A 385 18.58 -16.87 13.16
N VAL A 386 18.19 -18.08 12.78
CA VAL A 386 19.08 -19.21 12.52
C VAL A 386 18.86 -19.65 11.07
N GLY A 387 19.93 -19.66 10.28
CA GLY A 387 19.88 -20.26 8.94
C GLY A 387 20.20 -21.74 9.04
N ASN A 388 19.41 -22.57 8.37
CA ASN A 388 19.53 -24.01 8.40
C ASN A 388 20.30 -24.52 7.17
N ALA A 389 20.76 -25.79 7.23
CA ALA A 389 21.54 -26.40 6.14
C ALA A 389 20.73 -26.57 4.84
N ASP A 390 19.42 -26.70 4.96
CA ASP A 390 18.42 -26.74 3.88
C ASP A 390 18.07 -25.34 3.34
N GLN A 391 18.81 -24.31 3.76
CA GLN A 391 18.60 -22.90 3.41
C GLN A 391 17.31 -22.27 3.96
N SER A 392 16.54 -23.00 4.76
CA SER A 392 15.40 -22.45 5.51
C SER A 392 15.89 -21.55 6.65
N VAL A 393 14.98 -20.78 7.22
CA VAL A 393 15.29 -19.83 8.29
C VAL A 393 14.36 -20.05 9.46
N ASP A 394 14.92 -20.32 10.63
CA ASP A 394 14.17 -20.32 11.88
C ASP A 394 14.31 -18.99 12.61
N LEU A 395 13.20 -18.50 13.13
CA LEU A 395 13.17 -17.53 14.21
C LEU A 395 13.08 -18.32 15.52
N GLN A 396 14.17 -18.35 16.29
CA GLN A 396 14.20 -18.98 17.60
C GLN A 396 13.92 -17.93 18.69
N LEU A 397 12.88 -18.14 19.47
CA LEU A 397 12.54 -17.34 20.63
C LEU A 397 13.23 -17.90 21.86
N ARG A 398 13.92 -17.04 22.61
CA ARG A 398 14.43 -17.36 23.95
C ARG A 398 13.44 -16.94 25.01
N LYS A 399 12.95 -17.91 25.77
CA LYS A 399 12.04 -17.69 26.89
C LYS A 399 12.46 -18.54 28.08
N ASP A 400 12.61 -17.93 29.25
CA ASP A 400 12.99 -18.60 30.50
C ASP A 400 14.25 -19.49 30.40
N GLY A 401 15.25 -19.04 29.62
CA GLY A 401 16.49 -19.78 29.38
C GLY A 401 16.38 -20.97 28.41
N LYS A 402 15.19 -21.23 27.85
CA LYS A 402 14.96 -22.22 26.79
C LYS A 402 14.82 -21.54 25.44
N SER A 403 15.22 -22.24 24.38
CA SER A 403 15.11 -21.79 22.99
C SER A 403 14.07 -22.65 22.29
N GLU A 404 13.04 -22.04 21.73
CA GLU A 404 12.01 -22.70 20.92
C GLU A 404 11.88 -22.04 19.55
N THR A 405 11.41 -22.78 18.55
CA THR A 405 11.15 -22.22 17.22
C THR A 405 9.84 -21.44 17.26
N LEU A 406 9.92 -20.13 17.09
CA LEU A 406 8.77 -19.23 16.95
C LEU A 406 8.17 -19.32 15.55
N LEU A 407 9.00 -19.31 14.52
CA LEU A 407 8.56 -19.38 13.13
C LEU A 407 9.62 -20.07 12.29
N HIS A 408 9.20 -21.04 11.48
CA HIS A 408 10.01 -21.64 10.43
C HIS A 408 9.65 -21.00 9.09
N VAL A 409 10.64 -20.43 8.40
CA VAL A 409 10.47 -19.79 7.09
C VAL A 409 11.15 -20.70 6.04
N PRO A 410 10.36 -21.54 5.35
CA PRO A 410 10.89 -22.47 4.35
C PRO A 410 11.37 -21.73 3.10
N THR A 411 12.15 -22.43 2.29
CA THR A 411 12.48 -21.97 0.95
C THR A 411 11.29 -22.14 0.00
N PRO A 412 11.22 -21.37 -1.11
CA PRO A 412 10.19 -21.57 -2.13
C PRO A 412 10.15 -23.00 -2.70
N ALA A 413 11.28 -23.71 -2.74
CA ALA A 413 11.34 -25.10 -3.21
C ALA A 413 10.63 -26.06 -2.24
N GLN A 414 10.88 -25.90 -0.95
CA GLN A 414 10.26 -26.72 0.10
C GLN A 414 8.74 -26.51 0.17
N LEU A 415 8.26 -25.29 -0.08
CA LEU A 415 6.83 -25.02 -0.16
C LEU A 415 6.19 -25.72 -1.35
N ARG A 416 6.82 -25.69 -2.53
CA ARG A 416 6.33 -26.43 -3.70
C ARG A 416 6.25 -27.92 -3.42
N GLU A 417 7.30 -28.51 -2.84
CA GLU A 417 7.30 -29.92 -2.47
C GLU A 417 6.18 -30.24 -1.46
N ARG A 418 5.93 -29.37 -0.47
CA ARG A 418 4.82 -29.55 0.48
C ARG A 418 3.47 -29.50 -0.22
N SER A 419 3.25 -28.53 -1.12
CA SER A 419 2.01 -28.42 -1.89
C SER A 419 1.81 -29.63 -2.81
N GLU A 420 2.87 -30.15 -3.43
CA GLU A 420 2.85 -31.36 -4.25
C GLU A 420 2.56 -32.63 -3.42
N GLN A 421 3.03 -32.69 -2.17
CA GLN A 421 2.77 -33.81 -1.25
C GLN A 421 1.39 -33.75 -0.58
N GLN A 422 0.83 -32.54 -0.38
CA GLN A 422 -0.49 -32.32 0.21
C GLN A 422 -1.63 -32.41 -0.81
N GLN A 423 -1.33 -32.42 -2.12
CA GLN A 423 -2.28 -32.91 -3.11
C GLN A 423 -2.54 -34.40 -2.85
N PRO A 424 -3.81 -34.84 -2.73
CA PRO A 424 -4.10 -36.25 -2.51
C PRO A 424 -3.45 -37.10 -3.60
N GLN A 425 -2.48 -37.93 -3.20
CA GLN A 425 -1.91 -38.96 -4.06
C GLN A 425 -3.03 -39.91 -4.47
N THR A 426 -3.55 -39.68 -5.67
CA THR A 426 -4.45 -40.64 -6.30
C THR A 426 -3.57 -41.84 -6.69
N PRO A 427 -3.88 -43.07 -6.28
CA PRO A 427 -3.13 -44.24 -6.73
C PRO A 427 -3.16 -44.30 -8.26
N ALA A 428 -2.06 -44.76 -8.86
CA ALA A 428 -1.85 -44.84 -10.31
C ALA A 428 -3.14 -45.17 -11.09
N PRO A 429 -3.50 -44.39 -12.13
CA PRO A 429 -4.72 -44.64 -12.87
C PRO A 429 -4.48 -45.83 -13.79
N ASP A 430 -5.01 -46.98 -13.40
CA ASP A 430 -5.45 -47.94 -14.40
C ASP A 430 -6.64 -47.30 -15.12
N ARG A 431 -6.36 -46.78 -16.33
CA ARG A 431 -7.28 -46.16 -17.30
C ARG A 431 -7.80 -44.75 -16.95
N THR A 432 -7.18 -43.78 -17.62
CA THR A 432 -7.62 -42.40 -17.89
C THR A 432 -9.12 -42.27 -18.19
N PRO A 433 -9.74 -41.20 -17.68
CA PRO A 433 -10.39 -40.21 -18.54
C PRO A 433 -9.45 -39.00 -18.65
N ALA A 434 -9.15 -38.58 -19.88
CA ALA A 434 -8.19 -37.53 -20.18
C ALA A 434 -8.50 -36.22 -19.42
N SER A 435 -7.50 -35.68 -18.72
CA SER A 435 -7.45 -34.23 -18.44
C SER A 435 -7.64 -33.49 -19.75
N ALA A 436 -8.45 -32.43 -19.73
CA ALA A 436 -8.64 -31.59 -20.91
C ALA A 436 -7.26 -31.16 -21.48
N PRO A 437 -7.08 -31.21 -22.81
CA PRO A 437 -5.81 -30.88 -23.43
C PRO A 437 -5.37 -29.45 -23.07
N GLY A 438 -4.10 -29.25 -22.69
CA GLY A 438 -3.55 -27.91 -22.46
C GLY A 438 -3.33 -27.13 -23.77
N PRO A 439 -3.00 -25.83 -23.72
CA PRO A 439 -2.88 -24.98 -24.92
C PRO A 439 -1.76 -25.37 -25.91
N ASN A 440 -0.91 -26.34 -25.56
CA ASN A 440 0.00 -27.00 -26.51
C ASN A 440 -0.68 -27.95 -27.50
N ASP A 441 -1.86 -28.45 -27.15
CA ASP A 441 -2.63 -29.34 -28.00
C ASP A 441 -3.36 -28.54 -29.07
N ALA A 442 -3.30 -29.00 -30.31
CA ALA A 442 -3.96 -28.36 -31.45
C ALA A 442 -5.48 -28.25 -31.29
N SER A 443 -6.09 -29.08 -30.44
CA SER A 443 -7.52 -29.06 -30.14
C SER A 443 -7.93 -28.03 -29.07
N HIS A 444 -6.97 -27.39 -28.39
CA HIS A 444 -7.29 -26.39 -27.36
C HIS A 444 -7.75 -25.06 -28.00
N PRO A 445 -8.82 -24.41 -27.48
CA PRO A 445 -9.40 -23.21 -28.09
C PRO A 445 -8.41 -22.05 -28.24
N ASN A 446 -7.41 -21.92 -27.36
CA ASN A 446 -6.40 -20.86 -27.45
C ASN A 446 -5.05 -21.30 -28.08
N HIS A 447 -4.98 -22.50 -28.68
CA HIS A 447 -3.75 -22.97 -29.32
C HIS A 447 -3.30 -22.04 -30.45
N ALA A 448 -4.24 -21.61 -31.30
CA ALA A 448 -3.92 -20.70 -32.41
C ALA A 448 -3.36 -19.36 -31.94
N LEU A 449 -3.93 -18.79 -30.88
CA LEU A 449 -3.43 -17.55 -30.27
C LEU A 449 -2.03 -17.75 -29.66
N LEU A 450 -1.78 -18.89 -29.00
CA LEU A 450 -0.46 -19.22 -28.48
C LEU A 450 0.59 -19.27 -29.60
N GLU A 451 0.30 -19.93 -30.71
CA GLU A 451 1.24 -20.00 -31.84
C GLU A 451 1.53 -18.63 -32.46
N GLN A 452 0.54 -17.75 -32.55
CA GLN A 452 0.75 -16.37 -33.02
C GLN A 452 1.63 -15.56 -32.06
N ILE A 453 1.44 -15.73 -30.74
CA ILE A 453 2.28 -15.08 -29.73
C ILE A 453 3.72 -15.63 -29.80
N ARG A 454 3.88 -16.96 -29.88
CA ARG A 454 5.19 -17.61 -30.02
C ARG A 454 5.94 -17.08 -31.23
N GLU A 455 5.25 -16.95 -32.35
CA GLU A 455 5.82 -16.40 -33.58
C GLU A 455 6.27 -14.95 -33.42
N GLY A 456 5.46 -14.11 -32.74
CA GLY A 456 5.85 -12.75 -32.39
C GLY A 456 7.10 -12.68 -31.50
N VAL A 457 7.15 -13.53 -30.47
CA VAL A 457 8.31 -13.62 -29.57
C VAL A 457 9.55 -14.15 -30.29
N ARG A 458 9.43 -15.11 -31.23
CA ARG A 458 10.56 -15.57 -32.06
C ARG A 458 11.20 -14.44 -32.86
N ARG A 459 10.41 -13.52 -33.42
CA ARG A 459 10.93 -12.36 -34.16
C ARG A 459 11.68 -11.41 -33.24
N ILE A 460 11.13 -11.13 -32.05
CA ILE A 460 11.80 -10.32 -31.03
C ILE A 460 13.13 -10.96 -30.60
N ASP A 461 13.13 -12.28 -30.39
CA ASP A 461 14.35 -13.02 -30.02
C ASP A 461 15.41 -12.95 -31.12
N GLN A 462 15.01 -13.08 -32.39
CA GLN A 462 15.88 -12.95 -33.56
C GLN A 462 16.48 -11.54 -33.67
N ASP A 463 15.68 -10.49 -33.46
CA ASP A 463 16.15 -9.10 -33.46
C ASP A 463 17.15 -8.84 -32.32
N LEU A 464 17.01 -9.56 -31.20
CA LEU A 464 17.95 -9.53 -30.06
C LEU A 464 19.14 -10.50 -30.22
N GLY A 465 19.22 -11.24 -31.32
CA GLY A 465 20.31 -12.19 -31.59
C GLY A 465 20.32 -13.44 -30.71
N LYS A 466 19.18 -13.84 -30.14
CA LYS A 466 19.06 -15.06 -29.33
C LYS A 466 18.08 -16.08 -29.94
N PRO A 467 18.26 -17.39 -29.71
CA PRO A 467 17.28 -18.40 -30.10
C PRO A 467 16.05 -18.38 -29.18
N TYR A 468 14.94 -18.95 -29.66
CA TYR A 468 13.76 -19.20 -28.83
C TYR A 468 14.06 -20.29 -27.79
N ASP A 469 13.90 -19.95 -26.51
CA ASP A 469 14.27 -20.82 -25.38
C ASP A 469 13.14 -20.96 -24.34
N ALA A 470 13.44 -21.61 -23.21
CA ALA A 470 12.47 -21.79 -22.13
C ALA A 470 12.02 -20.48 -21.45
N ALA A 471 12.81 -19.40 -21.57
CA ALA A 471 12.42 -18.07 -21.13
C ALA A 471 11.43 -17.44 -22.12
N SER A 472 11.68 -17.59 -23.43
CA SER A 472 10.75 -17.17 -24.49
C SER A 472 9.40 -17.88 -24.41
N GLU A 473 9.41 -19.17 -24.04
CA GLU A 473 8.18 -19.95 -23.80
C GLU A 473 7.40 -19.41 -22.58
N ARG A 474 8.07 -19.16 -21.44
CA ARG A 474 7.42 -18.55 -20.27
C ARG A 474 6.80 -17.20 -20.60
N LEU A 475 7.52 -16.36 -21.35
CA LEU A 475 7.02 -15.08 -21.82
C LEU A 475 5.78 -15.24 -22.72
N SER A 476 5.80 -16.20 -23.64
CA SER A 476 4.67 -16.49 -24.54
C SER A 476 3.43 -16.97 -23.77
N ARG A 477 3.63 -17.76 -22.72
CA ARG A 477 2.55 -18.28 -21.87
C ARG A 477 1.93 -17.22 -20.97
N ALA A 478 2.75 -16.38 -20.37
CA ALA A 478 2.27 -15.26 -19.57
C ALA A 478 1.49 -14.27 -20.44
N ALA A 479 1.95 -14.01 -21.67
CA ALA A 479 1.24 -13.18 -22.63
C ALA A 479 -0.09 -13.80 -23.08
N LEU A 480 -0.15 -15.12 -23.31
CA LEU A 480 -1.38 -15.83 -23.64
C LEU A 480 -2.42 -15.71 -22.52
N ALA A 481 -2.00 -15.90 -21.26
CA ALA A 481 -2.87 -15.73 -20.11
C ALA A 481 -3.39 -14.29 -20.02
N ALA A 482 -2.52 -13.29 -20.17
CA ALA A 482 -2.90 -11.88 -20.16
C ALA A 482 -3.86 -11.49 -21.30
N CYS A 483 -3.77 -12.16 -22.47
CA CYS A 483 -4.70 -11.96 -23.57
C CYS A 483 -6.13 -12.37 -23.21
N ARG A 484 -6.30 -13.40 -22.38
CA ARG A 484 -7.63 -13.88 -21.94
C ARG A 484 -8.10 -13.18 -20.68
N ASP A 485 -7.18 -12.83 -19.79
CA ASP A 485 -7.45 -12.09 -18.56
C ASP A 485 -7.39 -10.56 -18.77
N ASN A 486 -7.82 -10.09 -19.95
CA ASN A 486 -7.74 -8.69 -20.32
C ASN A 486 -8.97 -7.91 -19.81
N GLY A 487 -8.97 -7.59 -18.52
CA GLY A 487 -9.99 -6.73 -17.92
C GLY A 487 -9.93 -5.33 -18.53
N GLY A 488 -11.00 -4.90 -19.21
CA GLY A 488 -11.09 -3.54 -19.73
C GLY A 488 -11.10 -2.48 -18.63
N PRO A 489 -10.95 -1.19 -19.00
CA PRO A 489 -11.23 -0.11 -18.08
C PRO A 489 -12.63 -0.26 -17.49
N GLY A 490 -12.74 -0.16 -16.15
CA GLY A 490 -14.03 -0.19 -15.44
C GLY A 490 -14.65 -1.56 -15.19
N ASN A 491 -13.86 -2.63 -15.00
CA ASN A 491 -14.36 -4.01 -14.81
C ASN A 491 -15.26 -4.46 -15.98
N ALA A 492 -14.96 -4.02 -17.20
CA ALA A 492 -15.67 -4.49 -18.38
C ALA A 492 -15.56 -6.03 -18.46
N PRO A 493 -16.63 -6.73 -18.90
CA PRO A 493 -16.65 -8.19 -18.94
C PRO A 493 -15.41 -8.74 -19.64
N LEU A 494 -14.74 -9.72 -19.03
CA LEU A 494 -13.53 -10.35 -19.59
C LEU A 494 -13.79 -10.85 -21.02
N ALA A 495 -14.98 -11.39 -21.27
CA ALA A 495 -15.40 -11.89 -22.58
C ALA A 495 -15.36 -10.82 -23.68
N SER A 496 -15.56 -9.55 -23.33
CA SER A 496 -15.63 -8.44 -24.30
C SER A 496 -14.25 -7.95 -24.74
N ASN A 497 -13.26 -8.01 -23.84
CA ASN A 497 -11.91 -7.50 -24.07
C ASN A 497 -10.82 -8.56 -24.19
N ALA A 498 -11.14 -9.84 -23.96
CA ALA A 498 -10.25 -10.93 -24.30
C ALA A 498 -9.87 -10.89 -25.78
N LEU A 499 -8.58 -11.13 -26.04
CA LEU A 499 -8.04 -11.26 -27.39
C LEU A 499 -8.29 -12.70 -27.88
N GLU A 500 -8.70 -12.81 -29.12
CA GLU A 500 -8.91 -14.07 -29.84
C GLU A 500 -7.75 -14.33 -30.83
N ARG A 501 -7.03 -13.28 -31.23
CA ARG A 501 -5.83 -13.37 -32.10
C ARG A 501 -4.76 -12.34 -31.71
N ALA A 502 -3.52 -12.58 -32.12
CA ALA A 502 -2.39 -11.67 -31.97
C ALA A 502 -1.96 -11.13 -33.34
N ASP A 503 -2.52 -9.98 -33.74
CA ASP A 503 -2.18 -9.31 -35.00
C ASP A 503 -0.78 -8.66 -34.92
N ARG A 504 -0.39 -8.20 -33.73
CA ARG A 504 0.95 -7.66 -33.46
C ARG A 504 1.42 -8.01 -32.06
N VAL A 505 2.69 -8.40 -31.95
CA VAL A 505 3.41 -8.64 -30.70
C VAL A 505 4.66 -7.75 -30.71
N ALA A 506 4.84 -6.91 -29.70
CA ALA A 506 5.95 -5.97 -29.65
C ALA A 506 6.51 -5.82 -28.23
N LEU A 507 7.84 -5.70 -28.13
CA LEU A 507 8.52 -5.31 -26.91
C LEU A 507 8.60 -3.78 -26.83
N THR A 508 8.25 -3.22 -25.67
CA THR A 508 8.32 -1.78 -25.42
C THR A 508 9.64 -1.41 -24.73
N GLU A 509 10.08 -0.16 -24.88
CA GLU A 509 11.28 0.38 -24.21
C GLU A 509 11.20 0.31 -22.68
N LYS A 510 9.98 0.26 -22.13
CA LYS A 510 9.71 0.12 -20.68
C LYS A 510 9.73 -1.34 -20.19
N GLY A 511 10.10 -2.31 -21.02
CA GLY A 511 10.24 -3.71 -20.60
C GLY A 511 8.93 -4.51 -20.54
N HIS A 512 7.88 -4.07 -21.25
CA HIS A 512 6.64 -4.83 -21.40
C HIS A 512 6.52 -5.46 -22.79
N LEU A 513 5.99 -6.68 -22.84
CA LEU A 513 5.53 -7.31 -24.07
C LEU A 513 4.04 -7.00 -24.26
N VAL A 514 3.70 -6.37 -25.39
CA VAL A 514 2.33 -5.98 -25.74
C VAL A 514 1.83 -6.82 -26.89
N VAL A 515 0.67 -7.44 -26.71
CA VAL A 515 -0.09 -8.16 -27.74
C VAL A 515 -1.30 -7.32 -28.13
N VAL A 516 -1.48 -7.13 -29.44
CA VAL A 516 -2.55 -6.28 -29.99
C VAL A 516 -3.40 -7.09 -30.97
N GLU A 517 -4.71 -6.96 -30.84
CA GLU A 517 -5.71 -7.38 -31.81
C GLU A 517 -6.38 -6.14 -32.43
N GLY A 518 -6.37 -6.03 -33.76
CA GLY A 518 -6.90 -4.90 -34.52
C GLY A 518 -5.82 -4.06 -35.20
N GLU A 519 -6.25 -3.21 -36.15
CA GLU A 519 -5.35 -2.33 -36.88
C GLU A 519 -4.90 -1.13 -36.02
N GLN A 520 -3.70 -0.59 -36.28
CA GLN A 520 -3.09 0.47 -35.46
C GLN A 520 -3.94 1.76 -35.37
N ARG A 521 -4.83 2.00 -36.34
CA ARG A 521 -5.73 3.17 -36.40
C ARG A 521 -7.17 2.86 -35.97
N ASP A 522 -7.46 1.62 -35.58
CA ASP A 522 -8.79 1.23 -35.09
C ASP A 522 -8.93 1.61 -33.60
N PRO A 523 -9.88 2.49 -33.23
CA PRO A 523 -10.15 2.83 -31.83
C PRO A 523 -10.69 1.64 -31.03
N ALA A 524 -11.21 0.59 -31.67
CA ALA A 524 -11.70 -0.63 -31.01
C ALA A 524 -10.63 -1.70 -30.80
N GLN A 525 -9.34 -1.38 -31.02
CA GLN A 525 -8.24 -2.32 -30.82
C GLN A 525 -8.18 -2.84 -29.38
N LYS A 526 -7.96 -4.15 -29.22
CA LYS A 526 -7.73 -4.78 -27.93
C LYS A 526 -6.24 -4.94 -27.71
N ARG A 527 -5.78 -4.67 -26.50
CA ARG A 527 -4.36 -4.80 -26.13
C ARG A 527 -4.24 -5.49 -24.80
N ALA A 528 -3.34 -6.46 -24.73
CA ALA A 528 -2.86 -7.05 -23.50
C ALA A 528 -1.38 -6.71 -23.33
N SER A 529 -0.95 -6.49 -22.10
CA SER A 529 0.45 -6.17 -21.77
C SER A 529 0.92 -7.04 -20.62
N VAL A 530 2.14 -7.55 -20.72
CA VAL A 530 2.80 -8.29 -19.64
C VAL A 530 4.19 -7.72 -19.39
N ASP A 531 4.54 -7.52 -18.12
CA ASP A 531 5.91 -7.19 -17.71
C ASP A 531 6.84 -8.37 -18.02
N VAL A 532 7.92 -8.12 -18.77
CA VAL A 532 8.83 -9.19 -19.21
C VAL A 532 9.55 -9.83 -18.03
N GLN A 533 9.98 -9.08 -17.02
CA GLN A 533 10.70 -9.66 -15.87
C GLN A 533 9.78 -10.56 -15.05
N VAL A 534 8.53 -10.13 -14.84
CA VAL A 534 7.51 -10.96 -14.18
C VAL A 534 7.21 -12.22 -15.00
N ALA A 535 7.02 -12.06 -16.30
CA ALA A 535 6.71 -13.18 -17.20
C ALA A 535 7.83 -14.24 -17.22
N LEU A 536 9.10 -13.80 -17.27
CA LEU A 536 10.25 -14.70 -17.24
C LEU A 536 10.39 -15.45 -15.90
N ALA A 537 9.95 -14.84 -14.80
CA ALA A 537 9.95 -15.47 -13.47
C ALA A 537 8.73 -16.39 -13.24
N THR A 538 7.69 -16.31 -14.08
CA THR A 538 6.45 -17.08 -13.93
C THR A 538 6.59 -18.46 -14.60
N PRO A 539 6.38 -19.57 -13.87
CA PRO A 539 6.33 -20.91 -14.47
C PRO A 539 5.22 -21.05 -15.52
N VAL A 540 5.43 -21.95 -16.49
CA VAL A 540 4.44 -22.19 -17.57
C VAL A 540 3.12 -22.68 -16.99
N GLU A 541 3.20 -23.57 -16.01
CA GLU A 541 2.05 -24.19 -15.35
C GLU A 541 1.17 -23.14 -14.66
N GLN A 542 1.79 -22.13 -14.03
CA GLN A 542 1.07 -21.04 -13.39
C GLN A 542 0.38 -20.14 -14.42
N SER A 543 1.02 -19.90 -15.56
CA SER A 543 0.41 -19.16 -16.67
C SER A 543 -0.75 -19.93 -17.29
N ASP A 544 -0.62 -21.25 -17.44
CA ASP A 544 -1.67 -22.13 -17.95
C ASP A 544 -2.86 -22.23 -16.99
N GLN A 545 -2.63 -22.23 -15.67
CA GLN A 545 -3.69 -22.14 -14.66
C GLN A 545 -4.46 -20.82 -14.75
N ARG A 546 -3.75 -19.69 -14.89
CA ARG A 546 -4.39 -18.38 -15.10
C ARG A 546 -5.21 -18.34 -16.39
N LEU A 547 -4.68 -18.90 -17.47
CA LEU A 547 -5.40 -19.06 -18.73
C LEU A 547 -6.69 -19.88 -18.56
N GLN A 548 -6.61 -21.01 -17.85
CA GLN A 548 -7.77 -21.86 -17.60
C GLN A 548 -8.84 -21.13 -16.78
N ALA A 549 -8.44 -20.42 -15.72
CA ALA A 549 -9.36 -19.61 -14.91
C ALA A 549 -10.03 -18.50 -15.72
N ALA A 550 -9.27 -17.79 -16.56
CA ALA A 550 -9.78 -16.75 -17.45
C ALA A 550 -10.79 -17.32 -18.46
N ASN A 551 -10.50 -18.46 -19.08
CA ASN A 551 -11.43 -19.12 -20.01
C ASN A 551 -12.74 -19.54 -19.32
N GLN A 552 -12.66 -20.12 -18.12
CA GLN A 552 -13.86 -20.46 -17.35
C GLN A 552 -14.68 -19.22 -16.96
N ALA A 553 -14.03 -18.09 -16.68
CA ALA A 553 -14.72 -16.83 -16.42
C ALA A 553 -15.44 -16.33 -17.69
N ILE A 554 -14.76 -16.31 -18.83
CA ILE A 554 -15.32 -15.92 -20.12
C ILE A 554 -16.51 -16.80 -20.52
N ASP A 555 -16.40 -18.12 -20.35
CA ASP A 555 -17.49 -19.04 -20.69
C ASP A 555 -18.72 -18.83 -19.79
N ARG A 556 -18.52 -18.59 -18.49
CA ARG A 556 -19.61 -18.25 -17.57
C ARG A 556 -20.29 -16.93 -17.95
N GLU A 557 -19.53 -15.90 -18.30
CA GLU A 557 -20.07 -14.62 -18.77
C GLU A 557 -20.89 -14.77 -20.06
N ARG A 558 -20.39 -15.55 -21.03
CA ARG A 558 -21.10 -15.84 -22.29
C ARG A 558 -22.41 -16.60 -22.02
N GLN A 559 -22.40 -17.59 -21.13
CA GLN A 559 -23.60 -18.35 -20.77
C GLN A 559 -24.66 -17.48 -20.08
N LEU A 560 -24.24 -16.60 -19.16
CA LEU A 560 -25.14 -15.65 -18.50
C LEU A 560 -25.75 -14.67 -19.51
N THR A 561 -24.95 -14.14 -20.43
CA THR A 561 -25.42 -13.24 -21.49
C THR A 561 -26.45 -13.92 -22.39
N GLN A 562 -26.17 -15.16 -22.82
CA GLN A 562 -27.09 -15.92 -23.67
C GLN A 562 -28.40 -16.28 -22.95
N GLN A 563 -28.37 -16.57 -21.64
CA GLN A 563 -29.60 -16.77 -20.86
C GLN A 563 -30.41 -15.48 -20.74
N GLN A 564 -29.77 -14.32 -20.57
CA GLN A 564 -30.45 -13.03 -20.53
C GLN A 564 -31.08 -12.67 -21.89
N GLU A 565 -30.41 -12.99 -23.00
CA GLU A 565 -30.96 -12.80 -24.35
C GLU A 565 -32.16 -13.72 -24.61
N LEU A 566 -32.06 -15.01 -24.24
CA LEU A 566 -33.18 -15.96 -24.36
C LEU A 566 -34.38 -15.58 -23.47
N ALA A 567 -34.14 -15.01 -22.29
CA ALA A 567 -35.19 -14.47 -21.43
C ALA A 567 -35.85 -13.23 -22.07
N ARG A 568 -35.05 -12.32 -22.65
CA ARG A 568 -35.56 -11.14 -23.38
C ARG A 568 -36.35 -11.51 -24.64
N GLU A 569 -35.96 -12.57 -25.35
CA GLU A 569 -36.71 -13.07 -26.51
C GLU A 569 -38.02 -13.77 -26.11
N ARG A 570 -38.08 -14.42 -24.95
CA ARG A 570 -39.33 -14.99 -24.41
C ARG A 570 -40.34 -13.94 -23.96
N ASP A 571 -39.87 -12.77 -23.53
CA ASP A 571 -40.71 -11.63 -23.14
C ASP A 571 -41.02 -10.65 -24.30
N ALA A 572 -40.58 -10.94 -25.52
CA ALA A 572 -40.94 -10.18 -26.70
C ALA A 572 -42.38 -10.55 -27.17
N PRO A 573 -43.34 -9.60 -27.21
CA PRO A 573 -44.70 -9.91 -27.64
C PRO A 573 -44.72 -10.29 -29.12
N SER A 574 -45.23 -11.50 -29.38
CA SER A 574 -45.45 -12.06 -30.72
C SER A 574 -46.34 -11.14 -31.57
N ARG A 575 -45.73 -10.28 -32.40
CA ARG A 575 -46.41 -9.60 -33.50
C ARG A 575 -46.41 -10.55 -34.69
N ASN A 576 -47.37 -11.47 -34.76
CA ASN A 576 -47.82 -12.03 -36.03
C ASN A 576 -49.24 -12.61 -35.94
N GLY A 577 -50.15 -11.95 -36.67
CA GLY A 577 -51.42 -12.50 -37.19
C GLY A 577 -52.70 -11.74 -36.76
N PRO A 578 -53.74 -11.64 -37.61
CA PRO A 578 -53.79 -11.55 -39.07
C PRO A 578 -54.50 -10.27 -39.56
N ALA A 579 -54.33 -9.93 -40.85
CA ALA A 579 -55.14 -8.92 -41.52
C ALA A 579 -56.56 -9.46 -41.80
N LEU A 580 -57.59 -8.67 -41.51
CA LEU A 580 -58.96 -8.92 -41.94
C LEU A 580 -59.66 -7.60 -42.28
N ALA A 581 -60.28 -7.60 -43.47
CA ALA A 581 -61.15 -6.61 -44.12
C ALA A 581 -60.48 -5.41 -44.80
#